data_AF-A0A5B1CJ59-F1
#
_entry.id   AF-A0A5B1CJ59-F1
#
_cell.length_a   1.000
_cell.length_b   1.000
_cell.length_c   1.000
_cell.angle_alpha   90.00
_cell.angle_beta   90.00
_cell.angle_gamma   90.00
#
_symmetry.space_group_name_H-M   'P 1'
#
loop_
_entity.id
_entity.type
_entity.pdbx_description
1 polymer ?
#
loop_
_entity_poly.entity_id
_entity_poly.type
_entity_poly.pdbx_seq_one_letter_code
_entity_poly.pdbx_strand_id
1 'polypeptide(L)'
;MTPDLTTVEATLNREPERQIAMSTAAGREALAVHERVMRSLTRSQKLAKAFELTHITRELMRVGIRRQHPKASDTEIQRLYVHQLLEYQNLDPETLAECQKRVDKLHQNVATSD
;
A
#
# COMPACT_ATOMS: atom_id res chain seq x y z
N MET A 1 20.42 6.54 6.13
CA MET A 1 19.48 7.37 6.91
C MET A 1 18.37 6.46 7.41
N THR A 2 18.41 6.01 8.65
CA THR A 2 17.30 5.25 9.24
C THR A 2 16.16 6.24 9.50
N PRO A 3 14.96 6.06 8.91
CA PRO A 3 13.85 6.93 9.22
C PRO A 3 13.52 6.80 10.70
N ASP A 4 13.44 7.94 11.38
CA ASP A 4 13.00 8.01 12.77
C ASP A 4 11.56 7.50 12.84
N LEU A 5 11.32 6.51 13.69
CA LEU A 5 10.01 5.89 13.88
C LEU A 5 8.95 6.92 14.32
N THR A 6 9.37 8.04 14.94
CA THR A 6 8.46 9.15 15.27
C THR A 6 7.94 9.87 14.02
N THR A 7 8.75 9.95 12.96
CA THR A 7 8.36 10.57 11.68
C THR A 7 7.39 9.69 10.89
N VAL A 8 7.48 8.37 11.07
CA VAL A 8 6.53 7.39 10.48
C VAL A 8 5.17 7.45 11.19
N GLU A 9 5.14 7.59 12.53
CA GLU A 9 3.88 7.83 13.26
C GLU A 9 3.22 9.17 12.87
N ALA A 10 4.02 10.22 12.62
CA ALA A 10 3.51 11.51 12.18
C ALA A 10 2.94 11.50 10.75
N THR A 11 3.48 10.68 9.85
CA THR A 11 2.95 10.52 8.47
C THR A 11 1.74 9.57 8.41
N LEU A 12 1.60 8.67 9.37
CA LEU A 12 0.37 7.88 9.59
C LEU A 12 -0.76 8.71 10.24
N ASN A 13 -0.43 9.83 10.88
CA ASN A 13 -1.40 10.85 11.28
C ASN A 13 -1.83 11.67 10.05
N ARG A 14 -2.75 11.12 9.27
CA ARG A 14 -3.44 11.85 8.21
C ARG A 14 -4.39 12.87 8.85
N GLU A 15 -3.86 14.07 9.12
CA GLU A 15 -4.62 15.25 9.55
C GLU A 15 -5.99 15.44 8.85
N PRO A 16 -6.14 15.27 7.52
CA PRO A 16 -7.44 15.41 6.87
C PRO A 16 -8.47 14.34 7.29
N GLU A 17 -8.06 13.09 7.51
CA GLU A 17 -8.96 12.02 7.93
C GLU A 17 -9.41 12.22 9.38
N ARG A 18 -8.50 12.68 10.23
CA ARG A 18 -8.83 13.08 11.59
C ARG A 18 -9.82 14.25 11.60
N GLN A 19 -9.61 15.24 10.73
CA GLN A 19 -10.51 16.38 10.58
C GLN A 19 -11.92 15.96 10.11
N ILE A 20 -11.99 15.03 9.15
CA ILE A 20 -13.25 14.43 8.70
C ILE A 20 -13.92 13.66 9.84
N ALA A 21 -13.19 12.82 10.57
CA ALA A 21 -13.73 12.08 11.70
C ALA A 21 -14.27 13.01 12.79
N MET A 22 -13.56 14.12 13.08
CA MET A 22 -13.97 15.09 14.09
C MET A 22 -15.23 15.88 13.72
N SER A 23 -15.57 15.97 12.42
CA SER A 23 -16.72 16.74 11.92
C SER A 23 -18.08 16.16 12.32
N THR A 24 -18.16 14.88 12.67
CA THR A 24 -19.42 14.22 13.05
C THR A 24 -19.31 13.52 14.41
N ALA A 25 -20.44 13.33 15.10
CA ALA A 25 -20.46 12.59 16.37
C ALA A 25 -20.01 11.13 16.18
N ALA A 26 -20.51 10.45 15.15
CA ALA A 26 -20.13 9.08 14.81
C ALA A 26 -18.64 8.96 14.45
N GLY A 27 -18.09 9.94 13.71
CA GLY A 27 -16.67 9.96 13.37
C GLY A 27 -15.77 10.13 14.60
N ARG A 28 -16.17 10.99 15.56
CA ARG A 28 -15.44 11.16 16.83
C ARG A 28 -15.43 9.88 17.65
N GLU A 29 -16.56 9.18 17.70
CA GLU A 29 -16.65 7.88 18.39
C GLU A 29 -15.76 6.83 17.73
N ALA A 30 -15.80 6.71 16.40
CA ALA A 30 -14.95 5.80 15.66
C ALA A 30 -13.46 6.10 15.87
N LEU A 31 -13.06 7.38 15.88
CA LEU A 31 -11.70 7.80 16.18
C LEU A 31 -11.28 7.43 17.60
N ALA A 32 -12.15 7.63 18.59
CA ALA A 32 -11.87 7.27 19.98
C ALA A 32 -11.67 5.74 20.15
N VAL A 33 -12.45 4.93 19.44
CA VAL A 33 -12.26 3.46 19.41
C VAL A 33 -10.94 3.11 18.74
N HIS A 34 -10.63 3.70 17.59
CA HIS A 34 -9.37 3.48 16.88
C HIS A 34 -8.15 3.82 17.76
N GLU A 35 -8.13 5.01 18.38
CA GLU A 35 -7.04 5.42 19.28
C GLU A 35 -6.89 4.46 20.45
N ARG A 36 -8.00 3.98 21.04
CA ARG A 36 -7.97 2.98 22.13
C ARG A 36 -7.34 1.67 21.69
N VAL A 37 -7.76 1.15 20.52
CA VAL A 37 -7.19 -0.08 19.95
C VAL A 37 -5.70 0.12 19.70
N MET A 38 -5.31 1.19 19.02
CA MET A 38 -3.90 1.45 18.68
C MET A 38 -3.00 1.65 19.90
N ARG A 39 -3.52 2.23 21.00
CA ARG A 39 -2.78 2.33 22.28
C ARG A 39 -2.64 1.00 23.01
N SER A 40 -3.58 0.07 22.80
CA SER A 40 -3.53 -1.26 23.43
C SER A 40 -2.54 -2.24 22.77
N LEU A 41 -2.11 -1.96 21.53
CA LEU A 41 -1.21 -2.83 20.77
C LEU A 41 0.27 -2.55 21.11
N THR A 42 1.02 -3.63 21.32
CA THR A 42 2.49 -3.59 21.36
C THR A 42 3.07 -3.26 19.98
N ARG A 43 4.34 -2.84 19.93
CA ARG A 43 5.04 -2.53 18.66
C ARG A 43 5.05 -3.70 17.69
N SER A 44 5.26 -4.93 18.17
CA SER A 44 5.25 -6.14 17.35
C SER A 44 3.85 -6.42 16.78
N GLN A 45 2.80 -6.23 17.57
CA GLN A 45 1.42 -6.39 17.09
C GLN A 45 1.04 -5.32 16.06
N LYS A 46 1.47 -4.06 16.26
CA LYS A 46 1.29 -3.00 15.26
C LYS A 46 1.97 -3.38 13.93
N LEU A 47 3.19 -3.88 13.98
CA LEU A 47 3.92 -4.32 12.80
C LEU A 47 3.24 -5.51 12.11
N ALA A 48 2.78 -6.50 12.87
CA ALA A 48 2.03 -7.63 12.34
C ALA A 48 0.75 -7.16 11.61
N LYS A 49 0.00 -6.22 12.21
CA LYS A 49 -1.18 -5.64 11.57
C LYS A 49 -0.85 -4.84 10.32
N ALA A 50 0.27 -4.12 10.30
CA ALA A 50 0.73 -3.43 9.09
C ALA A 50 1.03 -4.42 7.95
N PHE A 51 1.64 -5.57 8.24
CA PHE A 51 1.86 -6.61 7.24
C PHE A 51 0.57 -7.26 6.76
N GLU A 52 -0.36 -7.59 7.68
CA GLU A 52 -1.68 -8.12 7.32
C GLU A 52 -2.43 -7.14 6.40
N LEU A 53 -2.50 -5.86 6.78
CA LEU A 53 -3.14 -4.82 5.97
C LEU A 53 -2.47 -4.67 4.61
N THR A 54 -1.14 -4.66 4.57
CA THR A 54 -0.40 -4.60 3.31
C THR A 54 -0.76 -5.77 2.41
N HIS A 55 -0.83 -6.99 2.94
CA HIS A 55 -1.21 -8.17 2.17
C HIS A 55 -2.63 -8.03 1.60
N ILE A 56 -3.61 -7.70 2.44
CA ILE A 56 -5.01 -7.51 2.03
C ILE A 56 -5.14 -6.44 0.95
N THR A 57 -4.45 -5.30 1.12
CA THR A 57 -4.47 -4.21 0.12
C THR A 57 -3.92 -4.68 -1.22
N ARG A 58 -2.84 -5.47 -1.25
CA ARG A 58 -2.27 -6.00 -2.49
C ARG A 58 -3.23 -6.95 -3.20
N GLU A 59 -3.88 -7.84 -2.46
CA GLU A 59 -4.90 -8.74 -3.02
C GLU A 59 -6.09 -7.95 -3.58
N LEU A 60 -6.58 -6.97 -2.83
CA LEU A 60 -7.70 -6.13 -3.27
C LEU A 60 -7.36 -5.35 -4.55
N MET A 61 -6.14 -4.82 -4.67
CA MET A 61 -5.66 -4.18 -5.89
C MET A 61 -5.67 -5.16 -7.07
N ARG A 62 -5.11 -6.36 -6.92
CA ARG A 62 -5.10 -7.39 -7.98
C ARG A 62 -6.50 -7.78 -8.41
N VAL A 63 -7.43 -7.96 -7.47
CA VAL A 63 -8.84 -8.25 -7.76
C VAL A 63 -9.47 -7.09 -8.53
N GLY A 64 -9.21 -5.84 -8.12
CA GLY A 64 -9.66 -4.65 -8.83
C GLY A 64 -9.17 -4.59 -10.27
N ILE A 65 -7.88 -4.85 -10.49
CA ILE A 65 -7.26 -4.89 -11.82
C ILE A 65 -7.88 -6.02 -12.66
N ARG A 66 -8.03 -7.23 -12.10
CA ARG A 66 -8.65 -8.36 -12.81
C ARG A 66 -10.11 -8.10 -13.17
N ARG A 67 -10.85 -7.37 -12.34
CA ARG A 67 -12.21 -6.93 -12.67
C ARG A 67 -12.23 -5.96 -13.85
N GLN A 68 -11.24 -5.07 -13.95
CA GLN A 68 -11.12 -4.12 -15.07
C GLN A 68 -10.57 -4.76 -16.34
N HIS A 69 -9.75 -5.81 -16.21
CA HIS A 69 -9.08 -6.52 -17.29
C HIS A 69 -9.38 -8.04 -17.24
N PRO A 70 -10.63 -8.47 -17.48
CA PRO A 70 -11.06 -9.85 -17.25
C PRO A 70 -10.39 -10.88 -18.18
N LYS A 71 -9.83 -10.44 -19.32
CA LYS A 71 -9.16 -11.30 -20.30
C LYS A 71 -7.63 -11.28 -20.18
N ALA A 72 -7.08 -10.47 -19.26
CA ALA A 72 -5.65 -10.39 -19.07
C ALA A 72 -5.12 -11.67 -18.40
N SER A 73 -4.01 -12.17 -18.91
CA SER A 73 -3.21 -13.23 -18.31
C SER A 73 -2.69 -12.82 -16.93
N ASP A 74 -2.30 -13.80 -16.11
CA ASP A 74 -1.71 -13.51 -14.78
C ASP A 74 -0.46 -12.62 -14.88
N THR A 75 0.35 -12.79 -15.92
CA THR A 75 1.53 -11.97 -16.18
C THR A 75 1.16 -10.51 -16.47
N GLU A 76 0.11 -10.28 -17.27
CA GLU A 76 -0.39 -8.92 -17.56
C GLU A 76 -1.00 -8.26 -16.32
N ILE A 77 -1.76 -9.02 -15.51
CA ILE A 77 -2.31 -8.54 -14.24
C ILE A 77 -1.18 -8.15 -13.28
N GLN A 78 -0.13 -8.96 -13.18
CA GLN A 78 1.02 -8.66 -12.34
C GLN A 78 1.77 -7.42 -12.82
N ARG A 79 1.90 -7.21 -14.14
CA ARG A 79 2.52 -6.00 -14.71
C ARG A 79 1.72 -4.74 -14.36
N LEU A 80 0.40 -4.79 -14.55
CA LEU A 80 -0.51 -3.69 -14.20
C LEU A 80 -0.46 -3.38 -12.71
N TYR A 81 -0.41 -4.41 -11.87
CA TYR A 81 -0.27 -4.26 -10.42
C TYR A 81 1.00 -3.53 -10.03
N VAL A 82 2.15 -3.90 -10.60
CA VAL A 82 3.42 -3.23 -10.30
C VAL A 82 3.44 -1.79 -10.81
N HIS A 83 2.92 -1.54 -12.00
CA HIS A 83 2.79 -0.18 -12.54
C HIS A 83 2.00 0.72 -11.59
N GLN A 84 0.80 0.27 -11.20
CA GLN A 84 -0.06 1.03 -10.30
C GLN A 84 0.57 1.21 -8.91
N LEU A 85 1.31 0.21 -8.42
CA LEU A 85 2.05 0.34 -7.16
C LEU A 85 3.10 1.46 -7.23
N LEU A 86 3.85 1.56 -8.34
CA LEU A 86 4.88 2.56 -8.51
C LEU A 86 4.32 3.98 -8.63
N GLU A 87 3.15 4.15 -9.28
CA GLU A 87 2.45 5.44 -9.36
C GLU A 87 2.14 6.03 -7.97
N TYR A 88 1.82 5.19 -6.99
CA TYR A 88 1.48 5.64 -5.64
C TYR A 88 2.69 5.98 -4.75
N GLN A 89 3.91 5.63 -5.15
CA GLN A 89 5.09 5.77 -4.30
C GLN A 89 5.73 7.17 -4.38
N ASN A 90 5.21 8.08 -5.21
CA ASN A 90 5.79 9.42 -5.43
C ASN A 90 7.32 9.37 -5.63
N LEU A 91 7.79 8.36 -6.35
CA LEU A 91 9.21 8.18 -6.63
C LEU A 91 9.70 9.30 -7.55
N ASP A 92 10.95 9.71 -7.37
CA ASP A 92 11.59 10.58 -8.35
C ASP A 92 11.68 9.85 -9.72
N PRO A 93 11.76 10.59 -10.83
CA PRO A 93 11.73 10.00 -12.17
C PRO A 93 12.86 9.00 -12.44
N GLU A 94 14.03 9.19 -11.82
CA GLU A 94 15.19 8.30 -12.00
C GLU A 94 14.94 6.95 -11.32
N THR A 95 14.48 6.98 -10.07
CA THR A 95 14.11 5.76 -9.33
C THR A 95 12.96 5.02 -10.01
N LEU A 96 11.95 5.73 -10.50
CA LEU A 96 10.83 5.13 -11.23
C LEU A 96 11.31 4.41 -12.49
N ALA A 97 12.19 5.04 -13.27
CA ALA A 97 12.75 4.44 -14.49
C ALA A 97 13.57 3.18 -14.20
N GLU A 98 14.37 3.19 -13.14
CA GLU A 98 15.14 2.00 -12.72
C GLU A 98 14.24 0.86 -12.24
N CYS A 99 13.20 1.16 -11.46
CA CYS A 99 12.18 0.19 -11.07
C CYS A 99 11.50 -0.42 -12.29
N GLN A 100 11.11 0.39 -13.27
CA GLN A 100 10.46 -0.09 -14.49
C GLN A 100 11.38 -1.01 -15.30
N LYS A 101 12.66 -0.66 -15.47
CA LYS A 101 13.65 -1.52 -16.14
C LYS A 101 13.77 -2.90 -15.49
N ARG A 102 13.75 -2.96 -14.15
CA ARG A 102 13.83 -4.24 -13.41
C ARG A 102 12.59 -5.10 -13.62
N VAL A 103 11.42 -4.47 -13.63
CA VAL A 103 10.14 -5.14 -13.92
C VAL A 103 10.17 -5.74 -15.31
N ASP A 104 10.56 -4.95 -16.32
CA ASP A 104 10.63 -5.43 -17.70
C ASP A 104 11.64 -6.58 -17.85
N LYS A 105 12.80 -6.50 -17.19
CA LYS A 105 13.81 -7.58 -17.18
C LYS A 105 13.32 -8.87 -16.52
N LEU A 106 12.59 -8.76 -15.40
CA LEU A 106 12.00 -9.92 -14.72
C LEU A 106 11.00 -10.63 -15.64
N HIS A 107 10.24 -9.89 -16.45
CA HIS A 107 9.27 -10.47 -17.37
C HIS A 107 9.91 -11.06 -18.64
N GLN A 108 11.01 -10.50 -19.15
CA GLN A 108 11.76 -11.09 -20.27
C GLN A 108 12.34 -12.47 -19.92
N ASN A 109 12.77 -12.67 -18.68
CA ASN A 109 13.31 -13.96 -18.23
C ASN A 109 12.24 -15.04 -18.04
N VAL A 110 10.98 -14.64 -17.80
CA VAL A 110 9.84 -15.57 -17.69
C VAL A 110 9.38 -16.01 -19.09
N ALA A 111 9.51 -15.16 -20.12
CA ALA A 111 9.14 -15.49 -21.49
C ALA A 111 10.16 -16.38 -22.23
N THR A 112 11.37 -16.56 -21.70
CA THR A 112 12.46 -17.34 -22.32
C THR A 112 12.74 -18.68 -21.61
N SER A 113 11.91 -19.06 -20.64
CA SER A 113 12.07 -20.30 -19.86
C SER A 113 11.02 -21.38 -20.18
N ASP A 114 10.27 -21.22 -21.27
CA ASP A 114 9.45 -22.26 -21.93
C ASP A 114 10.16 -22.74 -23.22
#